data_AF-A0AAW2RH57-F1
#
_entry.id   AF-A0AAW2RH57-F1
#
_cell.length_a   1.000
_cell.length_b   1.000
_cell.length_c   1.000
_cell.angle_alpha   90.00
_cell.angle_beta   90.00
_cell.angle_gamma   90.00
#
_symmetry.space_group_name_H-M   'P 1'
#
loop_
_entity.id
_entity.type
_entity.pdbx_description
1 polymer ?
#
loop_
_entity_poly.entity_id
_entity_poly.type
_entity_poly.pdbx_seq_one_letter_code
_entity_poly.pdbx_strand_id
1 'polypeptide(L)' 'MGVGGHFWDLLKPHARFEGCNFLRNKTVAVDLSYWIVQQETAIKGYTRNPTFV' A
#
# COMPACT_ATOMS: atom_id res chain seq x y z
N MET A 1 0.31 3.14 -9.17
CA MET A 1 1.29 4.13 -8.68
C MET A 1 2.67 3.49 -8.69
N GLY A 2 3.70 4.24 -9.09
CA GLY A 2 5.07 3.74 -9.29
C GLY A 2 5.51 3.78 -10.76
N VAL A 3 6.80 3.49 -11.00
CA VAL A 3 7.37 3.41 -12.35
C VAL A 3 6.79 2.19 -13.06
N GLY A 4 6.30 2.37 -14.29
CA GLY A 4 5.75 1.29 -15.11
C GLY A 4 6.82 0.33 -15.65
N GLY A 5 6.37 -0.81 -16.19
CA GLY A 5 7.25 -1.85 -16.74
C GLY A 5 7.87 -2.75 -15.67
N HIS A 6 9.00 -3.38 -15.99
CA HIS A 6 9.73 -4.35 -15.14
C HIS A 6 10.63 -3.69 -14.08
N PHE A 7 10.44 -2.41 -13.78
CA PHE A 7 11.29 -1.66 -12.86
C PHE A 7 11.41 -2.34 -11.49
N TRP A 8 10.28 -2.78 -10.94
CA TRP A 8 10.25 -3.47 -9.65
C TRP A 8 10.85 -4.88 -9.73
N ASP A 9 10.77 -5.55 -10.89
CA ASP A 9 11.38 -6.87 -11.09
C ASP A 9 12.91 -6.82 -11.04
N LEU A 10 13.50 -5.75 -11.58
CA LEU A 10 14.94 -5.50 -11.51
C LEU A 10 15.43 -5.24 -10.08
N LEU A 11 14.58 -4.67 -9.22
CA LEU A 11 14.92 -4.37 -7.83
C LEU A 11 14.65 -5.52 -6.86
N LYS A 12 13.88 -6.55 -7.26
CA LYS A 12 13.57 -7.72 -6.42
C LYS A 12 14.82 -8.37 -5.80
N PRO A 13 15.94 -8.57 -6.51
CA PRO A 13 17.14 -9.18 -5.92
C PRO A 13 17.77 -8.36 -4.79
N HIS A 14 17.49 -7.06 -4.73
CA HIS A 14 18.00 -6.15 -3.69
C HIS A 14 17.03 -5.99 -2.52
N ALA A 15 15.81 -6.51 -2.61
CA ALA A 15 14.83 -6.41 -1.54
C ALA A 15 15.20 -7.34 -0.38
N ARG A 16 15.08 -6.82 0.85
CA ARG A 16 15.24 -7.58 2.09
C ARG A 16 13.90 -7.69 2.80
N PHE A 17 13.53 -8.90 3.18
CA PHE A 17 12.37 -9.14 4.03
C PHE A 17 12.80 -9.00 5.49
N GLU A 18 12.41 -7.90 6.10
CA GLU A 18 12.67 -7.62 7.51
C GLU A 18 11.39 -7.87 8.33
N GLY A 19 11.54 -8.37 9.56
CA GLY A 19 10.41 -8.65 10.45
C GLY A 19 9.76 -7.39 10.99
N CYS A 20 8.53 -7.50 11.52
CA CYS A 20 7.77 -6.35 12.06
C CYS A 20 8.53 -5.56 13.15
N ASN A 21 9.32 -6.26 13.98
CA ASN A 21 10.13 -5.62 15.02
C ASN A 21 11.33 -4.81 14.49
N PHE A 22 11.70 -4.94 13.21
CA PHE A 22 12.82 -4.20 12.61
C PHE A 22 12.60 -2.67 12.67
N LEU A 23 11.35 -2.25 12.56
CA LEU A 23 10.96 -0.84 12.60
C LEU A 23 10.82 -0.29 14.01
N ARG A 24 10.98 -1.12 15.05
CA ARG A 24 10.88 -0.67 16.45
C ARG A 24 11.91 0.42 16.73
N ASN A 25 11.46 1.52 17.33
CA ASN A 25 12.27 2.70 17.66
C ASN A 25 12.89 3.42 16.44
N LYS A 26 12.37 3.21 15.22
CA LYS A 26 12.76 3.97 14.03
C LYS A 26 11.63 4.94 13.67
N THR A 27 11.98 6.19 13.39
CA THR A 27 11.04 7.15 12.81
C THR A 27 10.93 6.88 11.32
N VAL A 28 9.72 6.58 10.83
CA VAL A 28 9.45 6.25 9.43
C VAL A 28 8.49 7.29 8.87
N ALA A 29 8.84 7.87 7.72
CA ALA A 29 7.94 8.76 7.00
C ALA A 29 6.84 7.94 6.31
N VAL A 30 5.58 8.32 6.53
CA VAL A 30 4.41 7.67 5.93
C VAL A 30 3.76 8.63 4.97
N ASP A 31 3.52 8.18 3.74
CA ASP A 31 2.77 8.95 2.74
C ASP A 31 1.26 8.74 2.93
N LEU A 32 0.61 9.73 3.54
CA LEU A 32 -0.83 9.73 3.77
C LEU A 32 -1.65 9.94 2.50
N SER A 33 -1.09 10.62 1.49
CA SER A 33 -1.81 10.86 0.23
C SER A 33 -2.05 9.53 -0.50
N TYR A 34 -1.06 8.64 -0.47
CA TYR A 34 -1.17 7.28 -0.98
C TYR A 34 -2.22 6.48 -0.21
N TRP A 35 -2.23 6.56 1.12
CA TRP A 35 -3.18 5.81 1.96
C TRP A 35 -4.64 6.21 1.71
N ILE A 36 -4.93 7.50 1.58
CA ILE A 36 -6.29 7.99 1.32
C ILE A 36 -6.81 7.44 -0.01
N VAL A 37 -6.01 7.58 -1.09
CA VAL A 37 -6.40 7.07 -2.41
C VAL A 37 -6.62 5.55 -2.37
N GLN A 38 -5.75 4.79 -1.71
CA GLN A 38 -5.91 3.34 -1.61
C GLN A 38 -7.15 2.94 -0.80
N GLN A 39 -7.45 3.63 0.30
CA GLN A 39 -8.66 3.38 1.09
C GLN A 39 -9.92 3.65 0.27
N GLU A 40 -9.99 4.77 -0.45
CA GLU A 40 -11.11 5.05 -1.34
C GLU A 40 -11.25 3.99 -2.44
N THR A 41 -10.14 3.58 -3.05
CA THR A 41 -10.15 2.59 -4.14
C THR A 41 -10.55 1.21 -3.62
N ALA A 42 -10.09 0.82 -2.44
CA ALA A 42 -10.44 -0.44 -1.79
C ALA A 42 -11.93 -0.46 -1.39
N ILE A 43 -12.44 0.61 -0.79
CA ILE A 43 -13.82 0.66 -0.25
C ILE A 43 -14.88 0.80 -1.34
N LYS A 44 -14.58 1.46 -2.47
CA LYS A 44 -15.51 1.60 -3.61
C LYS A 44 -16.07 0.27 -4.14
N GLY A 45 -15.38 -0.86 -3.91
CA GLY A 45 -15.86 -2.20 -4.26
C GLY A 45 -16.70 -2.90 -3.18
N TYR A 46 -16.74 -2.38 -1.94
CA TYR A 46 -17.39 -3.02 -0.78
C TYR A 46 -18.58 -2.23 -0.22
N THR A 47 -18.88 -1.04 -0.75
CA THR A 47 -20.12 -0.33 -0.42
C THR A 47 -21.31 -1.06 -1.01
N ARG A 48 -21.90 -2.00 -0.26
CA ARG A 48 -23.26 -2.49 -0.51
C ARG A 48 -24.20 -1.28 -0.42
N ASN A 49 -24.96 -1.03 -1.48
CA ASN A 49 -26.07 -0.08 -1.44
C ASN A 49 -27.02 -0.50 -0.29
N PRO A 50 -27.24 0.31 0.75
CA PRO A 50 -28.09 -0.05 1.89
C PRO A 50 -29.59 -0.04 1.56
N THR A 51 -29.98 -0.02 0.28
CA THR A 51 -31.39 0.03 -0.12
C THR A 51 -31.66 -0.95 -1.26
N PHE A 52 -32.04 -2.17 -0.88
CA PHE A 52 -33.03 -2.98 -1.59
C PHE A 52 -33.87 -3.68 -0.52
N VAL A 53 -34.97 -3.01 -0.17
CA VAL A 53 -36.18 -3.63 0.39
C VAL A 53 -37.05 -4.07 -0.78
#